data_AF-A0A962R7V1-F1
#
_entry.id   AF-A0A962R7V1-F1
#
_cell.length_a   1.000
_cell.length_b   1.000
_cell.length_c   1.000
_cell.angle_alpha   90.00
_cell.angle_beta   90.00
_cell.angle_gamma   90.00
#
_symmetry.space_group_name_H-M   'P 1'
#
loop_
_entity.id
_entity.type
_entity.pdbx_description
1 polymer ?
#
loop_
_entity_poly.entity_id
_entity_poly.type
_entity_poly.pdbx_seq_one_letter_code
_entity_poly.pdbx_strand_id
1 'polypeptide(L)'
;MLASTLWIVRQIVINVELRELVINLDSARSAVQSYRDRFGYLPGDDVNTDSRWGEGAPHGDGDGRISGAWLESDSLNDKSEPEDRLAWLHLRRARMWPGPIEGRRALGLPANAAGGYIGVQSGNFGIDGVVICLSDLDEAQASALDRQLDDGRPGTGYVRAAKEANSSAGASLYTPDSDYFLCRAL
;
A
#
# COMPACT_ATOMS: atom_id res chain seq x y z
N MET A 1 -23.07 32.12 -10.53
CA MET A 1 -23.58 31.08 -9.61
C MET A 1 -23.13 29.67 -9.98
N LEU A 2 -23.11 29.25 -11.25
CA LEU A 2 -22.73 27.88 -11.65
C LEU A 2 -21.27 27.49 -11.30
N ALA A 3 -20.32 28.42 -11.38
CA ALA A 3 -18.92 28.16 -11.02
C ALA A 3 -18.71 27.88 -9.52
N SER A 4 -19.48 28.53 -8.64
CA SER A 4 -19.38 28.34 -7.19
C SER A 4 -19.94 26.99 -6.75
N THR A 5 -21.06 26.54 -7.33
CA THR A 5 -21.63 25.21 -7.04
C THR A 5 -20.75 24.08 -7.60
N LEU A 6 -20.16 24.26 -8.78
CA LEU A 6 -19.22 23.29 -9.36
C LEU A 6 -17.96 23.12 -8.49
N TRP A 7 -17.43 24.23 -7.97
CA TRP A 7 -16.30 24.19 -7.05
C TRP A 7 -16.66 23.47 -5.75
N ILE A 8 -17.82 23.77 -5.15
CA ILE A 8 -18.30 23.12 -3.93
C ILE A 8 -18.49 21.60 -4.14
N VAL A 9 -19.11 21.19 -5.24
CA VAL A 9 -19.30 19.76 -5.56
C VAL A 9 -17.94 19.05 -5.70
N ARG A 10 -16.97 19.66 -6.39
CA ARG A 10 -15.62 19.09 -6.53
C ARG A 10 -14.93 18.94 -5.17
N GLN A 11 -15.05 19.93 -4.28
CA GLN A 11 -14.48 19.86 -2.93
C GLN A 11 -15.12 18.75 -2.07
N ILE A 12 -16.43 18.51 -2.22
CA ILE A 12 -17.13 17.43 -1.48
C ILE A 12 -16.69 16.05 -1.98
N VAL A 13 -16.59 15.84 -3.29
CA VAL A 13 -16.15 14.55 -3.86
C VAL A 13 -14.74 14.22 -3.40
N ILE A 14 -13.82 15.20 -3.48
CA ILE A 14 -12.45 15.05 -2.97
C ILE A 14 -12.46 14.69 -1.48
N ASN A 15 -13.34 15.29 -0.67
CA ASN A 15 -13.44 14.96 0.76
C ASN A 15 -13.91 13.52 1.02
N VAL A 16 -14.82 13.01 0.20
CA VAL A 16 -15.29 11.61 0.31
C VAL A 16 -14.19 10.64 -0.10
N GLU A 17 -13.55 10.86 -1.25
CA GLU A 17 -12.44 10.03 -1.72
C GLU A 17 -11.27 10.01 -0.72
N LEU A 18 -10.92 11.16 -0.15
CA LEU A 18 -9.90 11.26 0.89
C LEU A 18 -10.22 10.40 2.12
N ARG A 19 -11.47 10.41 2.58
CA ARG A 19 -11.89 9.57 3.72
C ARG A 19 -11.74 8.09 3.39
N GLU A 20 -12.12 7.68 2.17
CA GLU A 20 -11.97 6.29 1.72
C GLU A 20 -10.49 5.90 1.59
N LEU A 21 -9.60 6.81 1.15
CA LEU A 21 -8.16 6.56 1.12
C LEU A 21 -7.57 6.37 2.52
N VAL A 22 -8.02 7.14 3.51
CA VAL A 22 -7.65 6.92 4.91
C VAL A 22 -8.12 5.54 5.39
N ILE A 23 -9.37 5.17 5.10
CA ILE A 23 -9.91 3.85 5.45
C ILE A 23 -9.11 2.73 4.79
N ASN A 24 -8.68 2.89 3.53
CA ASN A 24 -7.83 1.92 2.83
C ASN A 24 -6.49 1.72 3.55
N LEU A 25 -5.82 2.79 3.94
CA LEU A 25 -4.56 2.74 4.69
C LEU A 25 -4.73 2.06 6.06
N ASP A 26 -5.75 2.47 6.82
CA ASP A 26 -6.01 1.93 8.15
C ASP A 26 -6.44 0.45 8.11
N SER A 27 -7.23 0.08 7.10
CA SER A 27 -7.66 -1.32 6.90
C SER A 27 -6.48 -2.21 6.53
N ALA A 28 -5.62 -1.75 5.62
CA ALA A 28 -4.42 -2.49 5.24
C ALA A 28 -3.46 -2.64 6.43
N ARG A 29 -3.27 -1.58 7.22
CA ARG A 29 -2.45 -1.59 8.43
C ARG A 29 -2.97 -2.57 9.46
N SER A 30 -4.26 -2.52 9.74
CA SER A 30 -4.93 -3.41 10.67
C SER A 30 -4.80 -4.87 10.23
N ALA A 31 -4.95 -5.15 8.94
CA ALA A 31 -4.78 -6.50 8.40
C ALA A 31 -3.33 -7.03 8.58
N VAL A 32 -2.32 -6.21 8.26
CA VAL A 32 -0.90 -6.58 8.44
C VAL A 32 -0.56 -6.81 9.92
N GLN A 33 -1.01 -5.92 10.81
CA GLN A 33 -0.78 -6.07 12.25
C GLN A 33 -1.50 -7.31 12.80
N SER A 34 -2.76 -7.54 12.41
CA SER A 34 -3.51 -8.73 12.79
C SER A 34 -2.83 -10.02 12.33
N TYR A 35 -2.20 -10.01 11.15
CA TYR A 35 -1.42 -11.14 10.63
C TYR A 35 -0.23 -11.42 11.54
N ARG A 36 0.55 -10.38 11.84
CA ARG A 36 1.71 -10.45 12.72
C ARG A 36 1.35 -10.94 14.12
N ASP A 37 0.27 -10.44 14.69
CA ASP A 37 -0.16 -10.82 16.04
C ASP A 37 -0.65 -12.28 16.10
N ARG A 38 -1.29 -12.76 15.02
CA ARG A 38 -1.80 -14.13 14.94
C ARG A 38 -0.70 -15.16 14.66
N PHE A 39 0.27 -14.81 13.82
CA PHE A 39 1.21 -15.78 13.25
C PHE A 39 2.66 -15.58 13.66
N GLY A 40 3.02 -14.42 14.21
CA GLY A 40 4.39 -14.08 14.62
C GLY A 40 5.33 -13.73 13.48
N TYR A 41 4.82 -13.61 12.24
CA TYR A 41 5.57 -13.27 11.03
C TYR A 41 4.90 -12.12 10.30
N LEU A 42 5.64 -11.41 9.45
CA LEU A 42 5.03 -10.45 8.53
C LEU A 42 4.33 -11.21 7.39
N PRO A 43 3.24 -10.66 6.82
CA PRO A 43 2.67 -11.22 5.61
C PRO A 43 3.68 -11.07 4.47
N GLY A 44 3.84 -12.10 3.65
CA GLY A 44 4.84 -12.16 2.59
C GLY A 44 6.09 -12.91 3.04
N ASP A 45 6.63 -12.54 4.20
CA ASP A 45 7.83 -13.06 4.89
C ASP A 45 7.62 -14.44 5.57
N ASP A 46 6.38 -14.91 5.65
CA ASP A 46 6.05 -16.09 6.45
C ASP A 46 6.60 -17.40 5.85
N VAL A 47 7.46 -18.09 6.60
CA VAL A 47 8.10 -19.38 6.22
C VAL A 47 7.22 -20.60 6.50
N ASN A 48 6.17 -20.47 7.32
CA ASN A 48 5.42 -21.61 7.85
C ASN A 48 4.10 -21.86 7.12
N THR A 49 3.95 -21.36 5.89
CA THR A 49 2.68 -21.41 5.14
C THR A 49 2.27 -22.83 4.77
N ASP A 50 3.22 -23.72 4.50
CA ASP A 50 2.98 -25.13 4.19
C ASP A 50 2.21 -25.84 5.30
N SER A 51 2.60 -25.59 6.56
CA SER A 51 1.95 -26.18 7.73
C SER A 51 0.51 -25.71 7.93
N ARG A 52 0.14 -24.56 7.36
CA ARG A 52 -1.16 -23.90 7.58
C ARG A 52 -2.13 -24.09 6.43
N TRP A 53 -1.62 -24.08 5.20
CA TRP A 53 -2.42 -24.07 3.98
C TRP A 53 -2.12 -25.24 3.04
N GLY A 54 -1.28 -26.18 3.48
CA GLY A 54 -0.91 -27.38 2.74
C GLY A 54 0.40 -27.24 1.98
N GLU A 55 1.00 -28.38 1.65
CA GLU A 55 2.29 -28.48 0.96
C GLU A 55 2.30 -27.71 -0.38
N GLY A 56 3.37 -26.94 -0.60
CA GLY A 56 3.54 -26.07 -1.76
C GLY A 56 2.83 -24.73 -1.62
N ALA A 57 2.43 -24.33 -0.41
CA ALA A 57 1.92 -23.00 -0.17
C ALA A 57 3.06 -21.96 -0.36
N PRO A 58 2.83 -20.86 -1.10
CA PRO A 58 3.84 -19.83 -1.26
C PRO A 58 4.27 -19.25 0.11
N HIS A 59 5.57 -19.20 0.36
CA HIS A 59 6.20 -18.67 1.58
C HIS A 59 7.22 -17.61 1.23
N GLY A 60 7.53 -16.76 2.22
CA GLY A 60 8.68 -15.85 2.19
C GLY A 60 9.91 -16.48 2.78
N ASP A 61 10.96 -15.68 3.00
CA ASP A 61 12.24 -16.18 3.48
C ASP A 61 12.45 -16.07 5.00
N GLY A 62 11.61 -15.31 5.71
CA GLY A 62 11.64 -15.18 7.17
C GLY A 62 12.72 -14.22 7.67
N ASP A 63 13.23 -13.32 6.84
CA ASP A 63 14.24 -12.32 7.19
C ASP A 63 13.68 -11.14 8.00
N GLY A 64 12.36 -11.08 8.19
CA GLY A 64 11.66 -10.04 8.95
C GLY A 64 11.40 -8.77 8.14
N ARG A 65 11.49 -8.84 6.82
CA ARG A 65 11.16 -7.77 5.87
C ARG A 65 10.17 -8.28 4.84
N ILE A 66 9.53 -7.34 4.18
CA ILE A 66 8.70 -7.59 3.00
C ILE A 66 9.50 -7.06 1.83
N SER A 67 10.31 -7.93 1.23
CA SER A 67 11.12 -7.61 0.07
C SER A 67 10.27 -7.42 -1.19
N GLY A 68 10.83 -6.70 -2.15
CA GLY A 68 10.17 -6.37 -3.41
C GLY A 68 10.08 -4.86 -3.64
N ALA A 69 9.62 -4.54 -4.85
CA ALA A 69 9.34 -3.19 -5.29
C ALA A 69 7.86 -3.15 -5.68
N TRP A 70 7.02 -2.61 -4.79
CA TRP A 70 5.58 -2.57 -5.04
C TRP A 70 5.32 -1.81 -6.36
N LEU A 71 4.34 -2.29 -7.13
CA LEU A 71 4.01 -1.78 -8.47
C LEU A 71 5.11 -1.88 -9.55
N GLU A 72 6.22 -2.58 -9.36
CA GLU A 72 7.04 -3.01 -10.50
C GLU A 72 6.32 -4.09 -11.33
N SER A 73 6.60 -4.10 -12.64
CA SER A 73 5.90 -4.96 -13.60
C SER A 73 6.22 -6.44 -13.38
N ASP A 74 5.16 -7.26 -13.49
CA ASP A 74 5.12 -8.71 -13.25
C ASP A 74 6.37 -9.47 -13.73
N SER A 75 7.35 -9.69 -12.86
CA SER A 75 8.15 -10.90 -12.92
C SER A 75 7.46 -11.98 -12.10
N LEU A 76 6.32 -12.45 -12.60
CA LEU A 76 5.71 -13.74 -12.19
C LEU A 76 6.50 -14.93 -12.75
N ASN A 77 7.79 -14.74 -12.95
CA ASN A 77 8.70 -15.73 -13.50
C ASN A 77 9.67 -16.11 -12.40
N ASP A 78 9.40 -17.29 -11.84
CA ASP A 78 10.35 -18.19 -11.19
C ASP A 78 10.62 -17.97 -9.69
N LYS A 79 9.72 -18.56 -8.87
CA LYS A 79 10.00 -19.30 -7.62
C LYS A 79 10.58 -18.56 -6.41
N SER A 80 10.93 -17.29 -6.53
CA SER A 80 11.02 -16.33 -5.44
C SER A 80 10.05 -15.20 -5.75
N GLU A 81 8.75 -15.45 -5.55
CA GLU A 81 7.73 -14.40 -5.72
C GLU A 81 8.11 -13.23 -4.81
N PRO A 82 8.06 -11.98 -5.29
CA PRO A 82 8.43 -10.85 -4.45
C PRO A 82 7.41 -10.76 -3.30
N GLU A 83 7.93 -10.60 -2.09
CA GLU A 83 7.17 -10.78 -0.85
C GLU A 83 6.05 -9.72 -0.71
N ASP A 84 6.19 -8.57 -1.37
CA ASP A 84 5.15 -7.55 -1.51
C ASP A 84 3.84 -8.12 -2.09
N ARG A 85 3.92 -9.03 -3.07
CA ARG A 85 2.76 -9.70 -3.67
C ARG A 85 2.27 -10.86 -2.82
N LEU A 86 3.20 -11.63 -2.25
CA LEU A 86 2.88 -12.70 -1.32
C LEU A 86 2.17 -12.19 -0.08
N ALA A 87 2.48 -10.97 0.37
CA ALA A 87 1.82 -10.35 1.51
C ALA A 87 0.30 -10.30 1.33
N TRP A 88 -0.17 -9.88 0.16
CA TRP A 88 -1.60 -9.86 -0.13
C TRP A 88 -2.20 -11.26 -0.24
N LEU A 89 -1.47 -12.23 -0.78
CA LEU A 89 -1.91 -13.63 -0.79
C LEU A 89 -2.07 -14.18 0.63
N HIS A 90 -1.09 -13.96 1.50
CA HIS A 90 -1.09 -14.39 2.89
C HIS A 90 -2.25 -13.77 3.66
N LEU A 91 -2.48 -12.46 3.50
CA LEU A 91 -3.62 -11.76 4.09
C LEU A 91 -4.98 -12.33 3.63
N ARG A 92 -5.10 -12.68 2.34
CA ARG A 92 -6.32 -13.29 1.78
C ARG A 92 -6.54 -14.71 2.31
N ARG A 93 -5.50 -15.54 2.35
CA ARG A 93 -5.57 -16.89 2.92
C ARG A 93 -5.88 -16.87 4.42
N ALA A 94 -5.40 -15.86 5.15
CA ALA A 94 -5.71 -15.63 6.55
C ALA A 94 -7.13 -15.07 6.79
N ARG A 95 -7.87 -14.73 5.73
CA ARG A 95 -9.20 -14.08 5.76
C ARG A 95 -9.18 -12.68 6.40
N MET A 96 -8.05 -11.99 6.32
CA MET A 96 -7.88 -10.61 6.80
C MET A 96 -8.08 -9.59 5.69
N TRP A 97 -8.03 -10.03 4.43
CA TRP A 97 -8.33 -9.20 3.26
C TRP A 97 -9.15 -9.99 2.24
N PRO A 98 -10.16 -9.40 1.58
CA PRO A 98 -10.94 -10.09 0.57
C PRO A 98 -10.16 -10.27 -0.74
N GLY A 99 -10.38 -11.38 -1.45
CA GLY A 99 -9.85 -11.57 -2.79
C GLY A 99 -9.58 -13.04 -3.15
N PRO A 100 -9.10 -13.28 -4.38
CA PRO A 100 -8.72 -14.61 -4.83
C PRO A 100 -7.50 -15.14 -4.07
N ILE A 101 -7.48 -16.44 -3.80
CA ILE A 101 -6.38 -17.14 -3.10
C ILE A 101 -5.61 -18.12 -4.01
N GLU A 102 -6.03 -18.23 -5.27
CA GLU A 102 -5.48 -19.14 -6.27
C GLU A 102 -5.20 -18.45 -7.61
N GLY A 103 -4.22 -18.98 -8.34
CA GLY A 103 -3.79 -18.50 -9.65
C GLY A 103 -3.15 -17.11 -9.62
N ARG A 104 -2.84 -16.57 -10.81
CA ARG A 104 -2.18 -15.28 -10.99
C ARG A 104 -2.88 -14.12 -10.28
N ARG A 105 -4.21 -14.17 -10.18
CA ARG A 105 -5.00 -13.10 -9.55
C ARG A 105 -4.77 -13.01 -8.03
N ALA A 106 -4.32 -14.09 -7.40
CA ALA A 106 -4.08 -14.13 -5.96
C ALA A 106 -2.90 -13.27 -5.51
N LEU A 107 -2.01 -12.94 -6.44
CA LEU A 107 -0.86 -12.04 -6.27
C LEU A 107 -1.18 -10.59 -6.70
N GLY A 108 -2.40 -10.33 -7.17
CA GLY A 108 -2.82 -9.00 -7.59
C GLY A 108 -2.89 -8.03 -6.41
N LEU A 109 -2.52 -6.77 -6.64
CA LEU A 109 -2.67 -5.71 -5.65
C LEU A 109 -4.14 -5.32 -5.51
N PRO A 110 -4.62 -5.02 -4.30
CA PRO A 110 -5.94 -4.42 -4.12
C PRO A 110 -6.02 -3.05 -4.78
N ALA A 111 -7.19 -2.70 -5.31
CA ALA A 111 -7.44 -1.35 -5.80
C ALA A 111 -7.66 -0.38 -4.62
N ASN A 112 -7.30 0.89 -4.80
CA ASN A 112 -7.57 1.97 -3.87
C ASN A 112 -8.76 2.84 -4.36
N ALA A 113 -9.22 3.75 -3.51
CA ALA A 113 -10.36 4.62 -3.81
C ALA A 113 -10.10 5.67 -4.90
N ALA A 114 -8.83 6.00 -5.20
CA ALA A 114 -8.44 6.92 -6.27
C ALA A 114 -8.36 6.24 -7.65
N GLY A 115 -8.59 4.93 -7.73
CA GLY A 115 -8.49 4.16 -8.97
C GLY A 115 -7.11 3.53 -9.21
N GLY A 116 -6.17 3.73 -8.28
CA GLY A 116 -4.87 3.07 -8.26
C GLY A 116 -4.88 1.80 -7.41
N TYR A 117 -3.72 1.46 -6.84
CA TYR A 117 -3.50 0.25 -6.06
C TYR A 117 -3.02 0.56 -4.62
N ILE A 118 -3.15 -0.44 -3.77
CA ILE A 118 -2.57 -0.48 -2.42
C ILE A 118 -1.41 -1.47 -2.43
N GLY A 119 -0.22 -1.02 -2.04
CA GLY A 119 0.97 -1.85 -1.89
C GLY A 119 1.44 -1.96 -0.46
N VAL A 120 2.26 -2.96 -0.19
CA VAL A 120 2.98 -3.11 1.07
C VAL A 120 4.41 -3.56 0.77
N GLN A 121 5.39 -2.94 1.42
CA GLN A 121 6.79 -3.37 1.34
C GLN A 121 7.56 -2.90 2.56
N SER A 122 8.80 -3.37 2.72
CA SER A 122 9.71 -2.88 3.76
C SER A 122 10.70 -1.86 3.21
N GLY A 123 10.57 -0.63 3.68
CA GLY A 123 11.39 0.48 3.24
C GLY A 123 10.86 1.11 1.96
N ASN A 124 10.47 2.38 2.03
CA ASN A 124 10.24 3.21 0.85
C ASN A 124 10.26 4.69 1.24
N PHE A 125 10.61 5.57 0.31
CA PHE A 125 10.62 7.03 0.52
C PHE A 125 11.46 7.47 1.74
N GLY A 126 12.47 6.66 2.09
CA GLY A 126 13.34 6.86 3.25
C GLY A 126 12.65 6.59 4.60
N ILE A 127 11.51 5.90 4.61
CA ILE A 127 10.86 5.38 5.81
C ILE A 127 11.44 4.00 6.10
N ASP A 128 11.86 3.77 7.34
CA ASP A 128 12.31 2.46 7.81
C ASP A 128 11.13 1.59 8.26
N GLY A 129 11.23 0.28 8.03
CA GLY A 129 10.20 -0.69 8.40
C GLY A 129 9.13 -0.89 7.34
N VAL A 130 8.03 -1.54 7.71
CA VAL A 130 6.92 -1.83 6.79
C VAL A 130 6.18 -0.53 6.47
N VAL A 131 5.93 -0.32 5.19
CA VAL A 131 5.15 0.79 4.67
C VAL A 131 3.98 0.29 3.86
N ILE A 132 2.88 1.03 3.91
CA ILE A 132 1.71 0.81 3.07
C ILE A 132 1.58 1.99 2.14
N CYS A 133 1.48 1.70 0.84
CA CYS A 133 1.55 2.72 -0.20
C CYS A 133 0.28 2.73 -1.06
N LEU A 134 -0.09 3.92 -1.53
CA LEU A 134 -1.19 4.18 -2.44
C LEU A 134 -0.64 4.78 -3.73
N SER A 135 -1.13 4.33 -4.89
CA SER A 135 -0.78 4.91 -6.19
C SER A 135 -1.89 5.78 -6.77
N ASP A 136 -1.51 6.51 -7.82
CA ASP A 136 -2.42 7.28 -8.67
C ASP A 136 -3.21 8.35 -7.90
N LEU A 137 -2.53 9.04 -6.97
CA LEU A 137 -3.09 10.19 -6.26
C LEU A 137 -2.70 11.48 -6.98
N ASP A 138 -3.66 12.36 -7.23
CA ASP A 138 -3.34 13.71 -7.69
C ASP A 138 -2.70 14.55 -6.56
N GLU A 139 -2.08 15.68 -6.91
CA GLU A 139 -1.44 16.57 -5.92
C GLU A 139 -2.41 17.03 -4.81
N ALA A 140 -3.66 17.28 -5.14
CA ALA A 140 -4.65 17.77 -4.19
C ALA A 140 -5.03 16.67 -3.18
N GLN A 141 -5.19 15.44 -3.66
CA GLN A 141 -5.45 14.25 -2.85
C GLN A 141 -4.24 13.92 -1.99
N ALA A 142 -3.04 13.84 -2.57
CA ALA A 142 -1.83 13.48 -1.85
C ALA A 142 -1.49 14.51 -0.76
N SER A 143 -1.54 15.81 -1.07
CA SER A 143 -1.23 16.87 -0.10
C SER A 143 -2.31 17.02 0.97
N ALA A 144 -3.59 16.79 0.65
CA ALA A 144 -4.65 16.81 1.65
C ALA A 144 -4.60 15.59 2.57
N LEU A 145 -4.30 14.41 2.03
CA LEU A 145 -4.14 13.17 2.80
C LEU A 145 -2.95 13.28 3.77
N ASP A 146 -1.82 13.79 3.30
CA ASP A 146 -0.65 14.07 4.15
C ASP A 146 -0.99 15.08 5.25
N ARG A 147 -1.59 16.25 4.93
CA ARG A 147 -2.01 17.22 5.96
C ARG A 147 -3.00 16.66 6.99
N GLN A 148 -3.81 15.67 6.62
CA GLN A 148 -4.76 15.04 7.52
C GLN A 148 -4.09 14.03 8.46
N LEU A 149 -3.02 13.37 8.01
CA LEU A 149 -2.37 12.28 8.72
C LEU A 149 -1.05 12.67 9.40
N ASP A 150 -0.37 13.73 8.93
CA ASP A 150 0.97 14.12 9.37
C ASP A 150 1.20 15.65 9.27
N ASP A 151 2.09 16.12 8.39
CA ASP A 151 2.60 17.50 8.38
C ASP A 151 2.37 18.25 7.05
N GLY A 152 1.86 17.56 6.02
CA GLY A 152 1.61 18.12 4.70
C GLY A 152 2.86 18.38 3.86
N ARG A 153 4.00 17.76 4.22
CA ARG A 153 5.26 17.82 3.48
C ARG A 153 5.64 16.42 2.98
N PRO A 154 5.78 16.22 1.66
CA PRO A 154 5.89 14.90 1.08
C PRO A 154 7.20 14.16 1.42
N GLY A 155 8.21 14.85 1.94
CA GLY A 155 9.53 14.31 2.23
C GLY A 155 9.78 13.95 3.69
N THR A 156 8.88 14.30 4.61
CA THR A 156 9.12 14.21 6.06
C THR A 156 8.04 13.42 6.78
N GLY A 157 8.32 13.04 8.03
CA GLY A 157 7.34 12.36 8.87
C GLY A 157 7.12 10.88 8.55
N TYR A 158 5.97 10.37 8.99
CA TYR A 158 5.49 9.00 8.86
C TYR A 158 4.63 8.78 7.60
N VAL A 159 4.12 9.87 7.01
CA VAL A 159 3.47 9.85 5.70
C VAL A 159 4.35 10.61 4.72
N ARG A 160 4.78 9.94 3.66
CA ARG A 160 5.63 10.55 2.62
C ARG A 160 5.08 10.25 1.26
N ALA A 161 5.28 11.17 0.32
CA ALA A 161 4.86 10.99 -1.05
C ALA A 161 6.01 11.22 -2.03
N ALA A 162 6.03 10.48 -3.13
CA ALA A 162 6.99 10.64 -4.22
C ALA A 162 6.29 10.53 -5.58
N LYS A 163 6.99 10.92 -6.64
CA LYS A 163 6.46 10.84 -8.03
C LYS A 163 6.73 9.48 -8.69
N GLU A 164 7.55 8.66 -8.05
CA GLU A 164 7.89 7.30 -8.48
C GLU A 164 7.44 6.33 -7.39
N ALA A 165 6.96 5.15 -7.79
CA ALA A 165 6.48 4.14 -6.83
C ALA A 165 7.58 3.71 -5.85
N ASN A 166 8.82 3.57 -6.31
CA ASN A 166 9.95 3.11 -5.53
C ASN A 166 11.06 4.15 -5.57
N SER A 167 11.34 4.77 -4.42
CA SER A 167 12.39 5.78 -4.33
C SER A 167 12.99 5.83 -2.92
N SER A 168 14.25 6.23 -2.81
CA SER A 168 14.99 6.24 -1.53
C SER A 168 14.59 7.39 -0.60
N ALA A 169 13.81 8.36 -1.09
CA ALA A 169 13.33 9.51 -0.35
C ALA A 169 11.98 9.98 -0.92
N GLY A 170 11.15 10.61 -0.08
CA GLY A 170 9.98 11.34 -0.55
C GLY A 170 10.37 12.57 -1.38
N ALA A 171 9.40 13.14 -2.09
CA ALA A 171 9.56 14.38 -2.82
C ALA A 171 9.87 15.54 -1.88
N SER A 172 10.59 16.55 -2.36
CA SER A 172 10.91 17.73 -1.56
C SER A 172 9.69 18.62 -1.31
N LEU A 173 8.79 18.72 -2.30
CA LEU A 173 7.58 19.53 -2.28
C LEU A 173 6.49 18.91 -3.14
N TYR A 174 5.24 19.22 -2.81
CA TYR A 174 4.10 19.00 -3.70
C TYR A 174 4.16 20.00 -4.85
N THR A 175 4.05 19.50 -6.08
CA THR A 175 4.04 20.31 -7.29
C THR A 175 2.69 20.13 -7.98
N PRO A 176 2.02 21.23 -8.38
CA PRO A 176 0.74 21.16 -9.08
C PRO A 176 0.80 20.25 -10.32
N ASP A 177 -0.35 19.68 -10.67
CA ASP A 177 -0.56 18.85 -11.88
C ASP A 177 0.40 17.66 -11.99
N SER A 178 0.84 17.10 -10.86
CA SER A 178 1.66 15.89 -10.80
C SER A 178 0.92 14.78 -10.04
N ASP A 179 1.13 13.55 -10.49
CA ASP A 179 0.67 12.36 -9.79
C ASP A 179 1.70 11.93 -8.75
N TYR A 180 1.20 11.37 -7.65
CA TYR A 180 1.96 10.99 -6.50
C TYR A 180 1.60 9.57 -6.05
N PHE A 181 2.62 8.91 -5.54
CA PHE A 181 2.53 7.74 -4.71
C PHE A 181 2.71 8.19 -3.27
N LEU A 182 1.85 7.72 -2.36
CA LEU A 182 1.91 8.08 -0.95
C LEU A 182 2.08 6.83 -0.09
N CYS A 183 3.13 6.78 0.70
CA CYS A 183 3.42 5.71 1.64
C CYS A 183 3.28 6.20 3.08
N ARG A 184 2.75 5.32 3.92
CA ARG A 184 2.65 5.52 5.36
C ARG A 184 3.37 4.40 6.11
N ALA A 185 4.13 4.77 7.14
CA ALA A 185 4.75 3.82 8.07
C ALA A 185 3.69 3.01 8.85
N LEU A 186 3.97 1.72 9.05
CA LEU A 186 3.12 0.81 9.85
C LEU A 186 3.14 1.13 11.35
#